data_AF-A0A0L9TDG8-F1
#
_entry.id   AF-A0A0L9TDG8-F1
#
_cell.length_a   1.000
_cell.length_b   1.000
_cell.length_c   1.000
_cell.angle_alpha   90.00
_cell.angle_beta   90.00
_cell.angle_gamma   90.00
#
_symmetry.space_group_name_H-M   'P 1'
#
loop_
_entity.id
_entity.type
_entity.pdbx_description
1 polymer ?
#
loop_
_entity_poly.entity_id
_entity_poly.type
_entity_poly.pdbx_seq_one_letter_code
_entity_poly.pdbx_strand_id
1 'polypeptide(L)'
;MENTKRVCPSHPERQMQLKPQGSSYICSGCREVGFGRSYHCENKNCGYILHEECATAVSFAFHRFFPRSHFEFYEKAPGHRVRSCDACGNYVVGFVYHCSITDCDLHPCCLNLKDSIFDEEGLVSLELCQKVPSKCVQCKHRNVMDGIRGWSYVSSDSGGKCCYHVWCFKQLILENLNKGYFSNETSSNGMSDREYSQLAVRNMDMVRSRRSSTRLGTMKKYTKMAVLVFKLVFSAVFGDPITSIASLVEGLVSD
;
A
#
# COMPACT_ATOMS: atom_id res chain seq x y z
N MET A 1 -1.76 -17.71 -22.23
CA MET A 1 -2.88 -17.40 -21.31
C MET A 1 -3.38 -16.03 -21.70
N GLU A 2 -4.62 -15.97 -22.17
CA GLU A 2 -5.22 -14.74 -22.70
C GLU A 2 -5.52 -13.82 -21.51
N ASN A 3 -4.71 -12.77 -21.34
CA ASN A 3 -4.89 -11.78 -20.27
C ASN A 3 -6.04 -10.84 -20.67
N THR A 4 -7.28 -11.34 -20.55
CA THR A 4 -8.46 -10.51 -20.76
C THR A 4 -8.62 -9.59 -19.56
N LYS A 5 -8.46 -8.29 -19.76
CA LYS A 5 -8.72 -7.29 -18.72
C LYS A 5 -10.18 -7.37 -18.31
N ARG A 6 -10.46 -7.27 -17.01
CA ARG A 6 -11.85 -7.20 -16.52
C ARG A 6 -12.54 -5.96 -17.06
N VAL A 7 -13.81 -6.13 -17.44
CA VAL A 7 -14.67 -5.07 -17.97
C VAL A 7 -15.60 -4.53 -16.88
N CYS A 8 -16.28 -3.43 -17.17
CA CYS A 8 -17.35 -2.94 -16.31
C CYS A 8 -18.59 -3.83 -16.45
N PRO A 9 -19.14 -4.41 -15.37
CA PRO A 9 -20.33 -5.28 -15.45
C PRO A 9 -21.56 -4.60 -16.06
N SER A 10 -21.69 -3.28 -15.89
CA SER A 10 -22.80 -2.49 -16.46
C SER A 10 -22.55 -2.06 -17.91
N HIS A 11 -21.31 -2.17 -18.40
CA HIS A 11 -20.91 -1.75 -19.75
C HIS A 11 -19.90 -2.74 -20.34
N PRO A 12 -20.28 -4.02 -20.56
CA PRO A 12 -19.34 -5.09 -20.92
C PRO A 12 -18.69 -4.88 -22.30
N GLU A 13 -19.42 -4.25 -23.23
CA GLU A 13 -18.94 -3.91 -24.58
C GLU A 13 -17.92 -2.77 -24.59
N ARG A 14 -17.78 -2.02 -23.48
CA ARG A 14 -16.86 -0.88 -23.38
C ARG A 14 -15.56 -1.31 -22.71
N GLN A 15 -14.45 -0.85 -23.29
CA GLN A 15 -13.14 -1.08 -22.71
C GLN A 15 -12.96 -0.24 -21.44
N MET A 16 -12.11 -0.72 -20.54
CA MET A 16 -11.63 0.05 -19.41
C MET A 16 -10.40 0.84 -19.84
N GLN A 17 -10.37 2.16 -19.59
CA GLN A 17 -9.21 3.01 -19.87
C GLN A 17 -8.30 3.10 -18.65
N LEU A 18 -7.00 2.89 -18.88
CA LEU A 18 -5.98 3.17 -17.87
C LEU A 18 -5.81 4.70 -17.75
N LYS A 19 -6.11 5.24 -16.58
CA LYS A 19 -5.90 6.64 -16.22
C LYS A 19 -4.61 6.79 -15.42
N PRO A 20 -3.89 7.91 -15.59
CA PRO A 20 -2.76 8.24 -14.74
C PRO A 20 -3.20 8.38 -13.28
N GLN A 21 -2.23 8.45 -12.38
CA GLN A 21 -2.48 8.76 -10.98
C GLN A 21 -3.23 10.09 -10.84
N GLY A 22 -4.21 10.13 -9.93
CA GLY A 22 -4.99 11.31 -9.58
C GLY A 22 -5.36 11.30 -8.10
N SER A 23 -6.59 11.69 -7.78
CA SER A 23 -7.11 11.60 -6.41
C SER A 23 -7.29 10.15 -5.96
N SER A 24 -7.36 9.94 -4.64
CA SER A 24 -7.68 8.64 -4.06
C SER A 24 -9.03 8.13 -4.57
N TYR A 25 -9.14 6.84 -4.80
CA TYR A 25 -10.38 6.20 -5.26
C TYR A 25 -10.65 4.91 -4.48
N ILE A 26 -11.90 4.46 -4.51
CA ILE A 26 -12.29 3.12 -4.03
C ILE A 26 -12.40 2.20 -5.22
N CYS A 27 -11.63 1.11 -5.21
CA CYS A 27 -11.75 0.08 -6.22
C CYS A 27 -13.12 -0.60 -6.14
N SER A 28 -13.87 -0.61 -7.24
CA SER A 28 -15.20 -1.21 -7.36
C SER A 28 -15.16 -2.74 -7.22
N GLY A 29 -14.00 -3.35 -7.51
CA GLY A 29 -13.77 -4.78 -7.40
C GLY A 29 -13.45 -5.22 -5.97
N CYS A 30 -12.26 -4.89 -5.46
CA CYS A 30 -11.82 -5.36 -4.13
C CYS A 30 -12.31 -4.50 -2.96
N ARG A 31 -12.87 -3.30 -3.23
CA ARG A 31 -13.34 -2.32 -2.22
C ARG A 31 -12.24 -1.68 -1.36
N GLU A 32 -10.98 -1.86 -1.72
CA GLU A 32 -9.85 -1.17 -1.08
C GLU A 32 -9.59 0.20 -1.73
N VAL A 33 -9.01 1.12 -0.96
CA VAL A 33 -8.53 2.42 -1.46
C VAL A 33 -7.32 2.23 -2.40
N GLY A 34 -7.21 3.07 -3.43
CA GLY A 34 -6.03 3.20 -4.26
C GLY A 34 -5.63 4.66 -4.48
N PHE A 35 -4.35 4.89 -4.78
CA PHE A 35 -3.78 6.21 -5.05
C PHE A 35 -3.00 6.28 -6.36
N GLY A 36 -2.68 5.12 -6.96
CA GLY A 36 -1.92 5.05 -8.22
C GLY A 36 -2.79 5.16 -9.47
N ARG A 37 -2.23 4.68 -10.57
CA ARG A 37 -2.96 4.50 -11.83
C ARG A 37 -4.11 3.52 -11.64
N SER A 38 -5.16 3.70 -12.43
CA SER A 38 -6.38 2.90 -12.30
C SER A 38 -7.10 2.73 -13.63
N TYR A 39 -7.86 1.65 -13.73
CA TYR A 39 -8.73 1.41 -14.88
C TYR A 39 -10.11 1.98 -14.62
N HIS A 40 -10.59 2.84 -15.51
CA HIS A 40 -11.90 3.50 -15.42
C HIS A 40 -12.79 3.03 -16.56
N CYS A 41 -14.09 2.86 -16.29
CA CYS A 41 -15.05 2.66 -17.36
C CYS A 41 -15.13 3.91 -18.25
N GLU A 42 -15.12 3.73 -19.57
CA GLU A 42 -15.22 4.84 -20.54
C GLU A 42 -16.56 5.56 -20.51
N ASN A 43 -17.60 4.96 -19.94
CA ASN A 43 -18.91 5.60 -19.88
C ASN A 43 -18.88 6.79 -18.92
N LYS A 44 -19.19 8.00 -19.43
CA LYS A 44 -19.00 9.29 -18.72
C LYS A 44 -19.68 9.37 -17.34
N ASN A 45 -20.75 8.61 -17.11
CA ASN A 45 -21.50 8.61 -15.85
C ASN A 45 -21.31 7.32 -15.04
N CYS A 46 -20.25 6.57 -15.30
CA CYS A 46 -19.96 5.32 -14.61
C CYS A 46 -18.75 5.48 -13.67
N GLY A 47 -18.99 5.43 -12.36
CA GLY A 47 -17.94 5.45 -11.34
C GLY A 47 -17.23 4.11 -11.14
N TYR A 48 -17.23 3.22 -12.14
CA TYR A 48 -16.58 1.91 -12.03
C TYR A 48 -15.08 2.03 -12.26
N ILE A 49 -14.33 1.94 -11.17
CA ILE A 49 -12.87 2.12 -11.13
C ILE A 49 -12.24 0.85 -10.55
N LEU A 50 -11.17 0.34 -11.15
CA LEU A 50 -10.40 -0.80 -10.64
C LEU A 50 -8.94 -0.41 -10.44
N HIS A 51 -8.30 -0.97 -9.41
CA HIS A 51 -6.83 -1.04 -9.37
C HIS A 51 -6.30 -1.77 -10.61
N GLU A 52 -5.05 -1.51 -11.00
CA GLU A 52 -4.40 -2.25 -12.09
C GLU A 52 -4.37 -3.76 -11.82
N GLU A 53 -4.04 -4.14 -10.58
CA GLU A 53 -4.00 -5.53 -10.11
C GLU A 53 -5.40 -6.17 -10.10
N CYS A 54 -6.45 -5.37 -9.90
CA CYS A 54 -7.83 -5.84 -9.93
C CYS A 54 -8.36 -5.97 -11.37
N ALA A 55 -7.92 -5.10 -12.28
CA ALA A 55 -8.31 -5.14 -13.68
C ALA A 55 -7.59 -6.25 -14.45
N THR A 56 -6.35 -6.55 -14.06
CA THR A 56 -5.49 -7.55 -14.73
C THR A 56 -5.35 -8.87 -13.94
N ALA A 57 -6.11 -9.05 -12.86
CA ALA A 57 -6.00 -10.24 -12.03
C ALA A 57 -6.32 -11.52 -12.82
N VAL A 58 -5.39 -12.46 -12.78
CA VAL A 58 -5.44 -13.75 -13.45
C VAL A 58 -6.30 -14.75 -12.67
N SER A 59 -6.76 -15.82 -13.32
CA SER A 59 -7.59 -16.84 -12.65
C SER A 59 -6.86 -17.59 -11.54
N PHE A 60 -5.55 -17.82 -11.70
CA PHE A 60 -4.73 -18.58 -10.75
C PHE A 60 -3.45 -17.84 -10.40
N ALA A 61 -3.09 -17.84 -9.12
CA ALA A 61 -1.89 -17.19 -8.63
C ALA A 61 -1.22 -17.94 -7.48
N PHE A 62 0.03 -17.59 -7.24
CA PHE A 62 0.89 -18.17 -6.22
C PHE A 62 1.59 -17.08 -5.45
N HIS A 63 1.92 -17.35 -4.18
CA HIS A 63 2.71 -16.43 -3.38
C HIS A 63 3.74 -17.19 -2.55
N ARG A 64 4.98 -16.70 -2.49
CA ARG A 64 6.10 -17.40 -1.80
C ARG A 64 5.86 -17.66 -0.30
N PHE A 65 5.05 -16.82 0.34
CA PHE A 65 4.66 -17.00 1.75
C PHE A 65 3.60 -18.07 1.98
N PHE A 66 3.03 -18.59 0.91
CA PHE A 66 2.00 -19.61 0.91
C PHE A 66 2.37 -20.72 -0.08
N PRO A 67 3.50 -21.41 0.09
CA PRO A 67 4.02 -22.37 -0.88
C PRO A 67 3.11 -23.59 -1.09
N ARG A 68 2.17 -23.82 -0.18
CA ARG A 68 1.16 -24.89 -0.26
C ARG A 68 -0.20 -24.42 -0.78
N SER A 69 -0.34 -23.14 -1.14
CA SER A 69 -1.61 -22.55 -1.55
C SER A 69 -1.61 -22.28 -3.05
N HIS A 70 -2.66 -22.76 -3.71
CA HIS A 70 -3.02 -22.40 -5.07
C HIS A 70 -4.19 -21.45 -4.97
N PHE A 71 -3.97 -20.17 -5.27
CA PHE A 71 -5.03 -19.19 -5.15
C PHE A 71 -5.81 -19.10 -6.46
N GLU A 72 -7.13 -19.20 -6.36
CA GLU A 72 -8.04 -18.94 -7.45
C GLU A 72 -8.74 -17.59 -7.21
N PHE A 73 -8.92 -16.84 -8.29
CA PHE A 73 -9.59 -15.56 -8.22
C PHE A 73 -11.12 -15.71 -8.17
N TYR A 74 -11.76 -14.95 -7.29
CA TYR A 74 -13.22 -14.82 -7.21
C TYR A 74 -13.62 -13.34 -7.14
N GLU A 75 -14.72 -12.97 -7.81
CA GLU A 75 -15.30 -11.62 -7.70
C GLU A 75 -15.91 -11.36 -6.32
N LYS A 76 -16.30 -12.43 -5.62
CA LYS A 76 -16.78 -12.40 -4.25
C LYS A 76 -16.24 -13.60 -3.50
N ALA A 77 -15.83 -13.38 -2.26
CA ALA A 77 -15.44 -14.42 -1.32
C ALA A 77 -16.42 -15.62 -1.29
N PRO A 78 -15.92 -16.86 -1.39
CA PRO A 78 -16.77 -18.05 -1.33
C PRO A 78 -17.29 -18.30 0.09
N GLY A 79 -18.52 -18.81 0.17
CA GLY A 79 -19.21 -19.10 1.43
C GLY A 79 -19.94 -17.90 2.04
N HIS A 80 -20.48 -18.10 3.24
CA HIS A 80 -21.30 -17.09 3.95
C HIS A 80 -20.59 -16.43 5.14
N ARG A 81 -19.35 -16.86 5.45
CA ARG A 81 -18.59 -16.32 6.58
C ARG A 81 -17.84 -15.05 6.18
N VAL A 82 -17.62 -14.20 7.17
CA VAL A 82 -16.70 -13.06 7.01
C VAL A 82 -15.28 -13.61 6.83
N ARG A 83 -14.60 -13.13 5.79
CA ARG A 83 -13.21 -13.49 5.48
C ARG A 83 -12.31 -12.28 5.67
N SER A 84 -11.08 -12.54 6.10
CA SER A 84 -10.04 -11.52 6.29
C SER A 84 -8.83 -11.90 5.46
N CYS A 85 -8.15 -10.90 4.92
CA CYS A 85 -6.96 -11.09 4.11
C CYS A 85 -5.77 -11.51 4.98
N ASP A 86 -5.16 -12.67 4.69
CA ASP A 86 -4.04 -13.20 5.47
C ASP A 86 -2.76 -12.35 5.39
N ALA A 87 -2.68 -11.45 4.40
CA ALA A 87 -1.57 -10.52 4.23
C ALA A 87 -1.74 -9.23 5.05
N CYS A 88 -2.95 -8.65 5.09
CA CYS A 88 -3.15 -7.34 5.72
C CYS A 88 -4.18 -7.33 6.85
N GLY A 89 -4.76 -8.46 7.19
CA GLY A 89 -5.75 -8.58 8.26
C GLY A 89 -7.12 -7.94 7.98
N ASN A 90 -7.22 -7.04 6.99
CA ASN A 90 -8.47 -6.35 6.67
C ASN A 90 -9.51 -7.29 6.02
N TYR A 91 -10.78 -6.93 6.15
CA TYR A 91 -11.89 -7.70 5.59
C TYR A 91 -11.83 -7.79 4.07
N VAL A 92 -12.25 -8.94 3.56
CA VAL A 92 -12.43 -9.19 2.13
C VAL A 92 -13.90 -8.96 1.79
N VAL A 93 -14.19 -7.85 1.10
CA VAL A 93 -15.57 -7.42 0.81
C VAL A 93 -15.93 -7.59 -0.68
N GLY A 94 -14.95 -7.85 -1.55
CA GLY A 94 -15.17 -8.06 -2.98
C GLY A 94 -14.14 -9.01 -3.57
N PHE A 95 -13.48 -8.57 -4.65
CA PHE A 95 -12.46 -9.35 -5.36
C PHE A 95 -11.42 -9.95 -4.41
N VAL A 96 -11.16 -11.24 -4.57
CA VAL A 96 -10.30 -12.03 -3.68
C VAL A 96 -9.59 -13.14 -4.43
N TYR A 97 -8.40 -13.47 -3.97
CA TYR A 97 -7.71 -14.71 -4.26
C TYR A 97 -7.90 -15.67 -3.08
N HIS A 98 -8.60 -16.77 -3.31
CA HIS A 98 -8.93 -17.75 -2.29
C HIS A 98 -8.25 -19.09 -2.59
N CYS A 99 -7.70 -19.74 -1.57
CA CYS A 99 -7.23 -21.11 -1.68
C CYS A 99 -8.15 -22.05 -0.89
N SER A 100 -8.83 -22.97 -1.57
CA SER A 100 -9.75 -23.93 -0.94
C SER A 100 -9.06 -24.95 -0.04
N ILE A 101 -7.77 -25.22 -0.26
CA ILE A 101 -7.00 -26.22 0.49
C ILE A 101 -6.54 -25.69 1.85
N THR A 102 -5.98 -24.49 1.87
CA THR A 102 -5.44 -23.86 3.07
C THR A 102 -6.42 -22.89 3.72
N ASP A 103 -7.51 -22.60 3.02
CA ASP A 103 -8.56 -21.66 3.41
C ASP A 103 -8.04 -20.22 3.64
N CYS A 104 -6.91 -19.89 3.00
CA CYS A 104 -6.32 -18.56 2.99
C CYS A 104 -6.96 -17.65 1.93
N ASP A 105 -7.04 -16.37 2.25
CA ASP A 105 -7.65 -15.33 1.43
C ASP A 105 -6.68 -14.14 1.28
N LEU A 106 -6.55 -13.61 0.06
CA LEU A 106 -5.73 -12.44 -0.23
C LEU A 106 -6.49 -11.44 -1.09
N HIS A 107 -6.41 -10.16 -0.76
CA HIS A 107 -6.81 -9.11 -1.71
C HIS A 107 -5.88 -9.15 -2.93
N PRO A 108 -6.37 -8.82 -4.14
CA PRO A 108 -5.52 -8.72 -5.33
C PRO A 108 -4.34 -7.74 -5.16
N CYS A 109 -4.53 -6.60 -4.49
CA CYS A 109 -3.44 -5.65 -4.22
C CYS A 109 -2.42 -6.21 -3.21
N CYS A 110 -2.87 -6.95 -2.18
CA CYS A 110 -1.97 -7.57 -1.23
C CYS A 110 -1.13 -8.69 -1.88
N LEU A 111 -1.73 -9.52 -2.73
CA LEU A 111 -1.02 -10.58 -3.44
C LEU A 111 0.13 -10.05 -4.32
N ASN A 112 0.00 -8.83 -4.84
CA ASN A 112 0.96 -8.21 -5.76
C ASN A 112 1.97 -7.28 -5.06
N LEU A 113 1.98 -7.23 -3.72
CA LEU A 113 2.98 -6.47 -2.98
C LEU A 113 4.39 -6.94 -3.35
N LYS A 114 5.28 -5.99 -3.63
CA LYS A 114 6.66 -6.29 -4.00
C LYS A 114 7.43 -6.84 -2.82
N ASP A 115 8.24 -7.86 -3.09
CA ASP A 115 9.07 -8.51 -2.08
C ASP A 115 10.13 -7.58 -1.50
N SER A 116 10.73 -6.75 -2.35
CA SER A 116 11.75 -5.79 -1.97
C SER A 116 11.43 -4.46 -2.65
N ILE A 117 11.53 -3.38 -1.89
CA ILE A 117 11.35 -2.01 -2.39
C ILE A 117 12.53 -1.16 -1.93
N PHE A 118 12.98 -0.25 -2.78
CA PHE A 118 14.11 0.61 -2.54
C PHE A 118 13.91 1.99 -3.19
N ASP A 119 14.60 2.99 -2.67
CA ASP A 119 14.69 4.33 -3.30
C ASP A 119 15.63 4.31 -4.51
N GLU A 120 15.54 5.31 -5.38
CA GLU A 120 16.31 5.37 -6.63
C GLU A 120 17.83 5.30 -6.38
N GLU A 121 18.29 5.87 -5.26
CA GLU A 121 19.69 5.86 -4.84
C GLU A 121 20.11 4.59 -4.09
N GLY A 122 19.17 3.71 -3.74
CA GLY A 122 19.41 2.48 -3.00
C GLY A 122 19.88 2.69 -1.55
N LEU A 123 19.65 3.88 -0.97
CA LEU A 123 20.00 4.20 0.41
C LEU A 123 19.06 3.56 1.44
N VAL A 124 17.82 3.27 1.03
CA VAL A 124 16.78 2.62 1.82
C VAL A 124 16.31 1.39 1.06
N SER A 125 16.38 0.24 1.71
CA SER A 125 15.72 -0.98 1.24
C SER A 125 14.80 -1.53 2.32
N LEU A 126 13.61 -1.94 1.89
CA LEU A 126 12.59 -2.57 2.72
C LEU A 126 12.20 -3.91 2.11
N GLU A 127 12.14 -4.93 2.95
CA GLU A 127 11.75 -6.28 2.58
C GLU A 127 10.37 -6.61 3.14
N LEU A 128 9.52 -7.19 2.30
CA LEU A 128 8.25 -7.76 2.68
C LEU A 128 8.50 -9.06 3.45
N CYS A 129 7.86 -9.19 4.61
CA CYS A 129 8.04 -10.28 5.56
C CYS A 129 6.68 -10.77 6.09
N GLN A 130 6.47 -12.10 6.14
CA GLN A 130 5.30 -12.72 6.80
C GLN A 130 5.49 -12.91 8.32
N LYS A 131 6.74 -13.00 8.78
CA LYS A 131 7.08 -13.12 10.21
C LYS A 131 7.75 -11.84 10.66
N VAL A 132 7.14 -11.16 11.62
CA VAL A 132 7.56 -9.83 12.03
C VAL A 132 8.79 -9.91 12.94
N PRO A 133 9.95 -9.37 12.51
CA PRO A 133 11.20 -9.50 13.28
C PRO A 133 11.25 -8.54 14.47
N SER A 134 10.54 -7.41 14.41
CA SER A 134 10.53 -6.35 15.41
C SER A 134 9.10 -5.87 15.71
N LYS A 135 8.95 -4.90 16.62
CA LYS A 135 7.65 -4.25 16.86
C LYS A 135 7.37 -3.29 15.72
N CYS A 136 6.12 -3.21 15.27
CA CYS A 136 5.72 -2.24 14.28
C CYS A 136 5.86 -0.81 14.82
N VAL A 137 6.34 0.10 13.97
CA VAL A 137 6.50 1.53 14.28
C VAL A 137 5.16 2.16 14.64
N GLN A 138 4.06 1.76 14.01
CA GLN A 138 2.74 2.34 14.24
C GLN A 138 2.08 1.78 15.52
N CYS A 139 1.81 0.49 15.58
CA CYS A 139 1.03 -0.09 16.68
C CYS A 139 1.88 -0.52 17.89
N LYS A 140 3.22 -0.53 17.78
CA LYS A 140 4.17 -1.04 18.79
C LYS A 140 4.01 -2.53 19.15
N HIS A 141 3.26 -3.30 18.37
CA HIS A 141 3.07 -4.75 18.52
C HIS A 141 3.84 -5.54 17.45
N ARG A 142 4.11 -6.82 17.72
CA ARG A 142 4.73 -7.73 16.73
C ARG A 142 3.70 -8.34 15.78
N ASN A 143 2.51 -8.64 16.26
CA ASN A 143 1.44 -9.20 15.42
C ASN A 143 0.59 -8.07 14.85
N VAL A 144 0.05 -8.29 13.65
CA VAL A 144 -0.88 -7.35 13.01
C VAL A 144 -2.16 -7.26 13.82
N MET A 145 -2.76 -8.41 14.14
CA MET A 145 -3.97 -8.53 14.93
C MET A 145 -3.97 -9.90 15.62
N ASP A 146 -4.79 -10.07 16.66
CA ASP A 146 -4.84 -11.34 17.39
C ASP A 146 -5.25 -12.47 16.45
N GLY A 147 -4.43 -13.51 16.38
CA GLY A 147 -4.63 -14.68 15.51
C GLY A 147 -4.18 -14.51 14.05
N ILE A 148 -3.94 -13.30 13.54
CA ILE A 148 -3.42 -13.09 12.17
C ILE A 148 -2.02 -12.48 12.23
N ARG A 149 -1.04 -13.23 11.68
CA ARG A 149 0.35 -12.77 11.60
C ARG A 149 0.49 -11.54 10.71
N GLY A 150 -0.18 -11.55 9.56
CA GLY A 150 -0.12 -10.51 8.54
C GLY A 150 1.30 -10.27 8.00
N TRP A 151 1.43 -9.30 7.10
CA TRP A 151 2.70 -8.97 6.45
C TRP A 151 3.19 -7.59 6.88
N SER A 152 4.51 -7.42 6.78
CA SER A 152 5.20 -6.17 7.11
C SER A 152 6.27 -5.84 6.10
N TYR A 153 6.50 -4.54 5.86
CA TYR A 153 7.74 -4.05 5.28
C TYR A 153 8.75 -3.76 6.40
N VAL A 154 9.97 -4.27 6.25
CA VAL A 154 11.02 -4.18 7.27
C VAL A 154 12.30 -3.63 6.65
N SER A 155 12.97 -2.66 7.28
CA SER A 155 14.25 -2.16 6.77
C SER A 155 15.36 -3.18 6.94
N SER A 156 16.15 -3.34 5.89
CA SER A 156 17.34 -4.20 5.90
C SER A 156 18.50 -3.61 6.69
N ASP A 157 18.51 -2.29 6.92
CA ASP A 157 19.71 -1.60 7.38
C ASP A 157 19.90 -1.55 8.92
N SER A 158 21.17 -1.45 9.30
CA SER A 158 21.75 -1.65 10.64
C SER A 158 21.44 -0.57 11.69
N GLY A 159 20.88 0.58 11.27
CA GLY A 159 20.56 1.72 12.14
C GLY A 159 19.28 1.59 12.98
N GLY A 160 18.55 0.49 12.83
CA GLY A 160 17.33 0.18 13.58
C GLY A 160 16.27 -0.38 12.64
N LYS A 161 15.91 -1.66 12.83
CA LYS A 161 14.91 -2.37 12.02
C LYS A 161 13.54 -1.67 12.13
N CYS A 162 13.24 -0.77 11.21
CA CYS A 162 11.89 -0.23 11.10
C CYS A 162 10.98 -1.33 10.57
N CYS A 163 9.75 -1.38 11.06
CA CYS A 163 8.77 -2.38 10.67
C CYS A 163 7.41 -1.71 10.55
N TYR A 164 6.80 -1.81 9.38
CA TYR A 164 5.44 -1.35 9.15
C TYR A 164 4.59 -2.54 8.76
N HIS A 165 3.64 -2.93 9.63
CA HIS A 165 2.57 -3.82 9.23
C HIS A 165 1.81 -3.18 8.07
N VAL A 166 1.53 -3.95 7.03
CA VAL A 166 0.73 -3.48 5.88
C VAL A 166 -0.61 -2.93 6.35
N TRP A 167 -1.26 -3.63 7.30
CA TRP A 167 -2.51 -3.17 7.91
C TRP A 167 -2.39 -1.82 8.59
N CYS A 168 -1.42 -1.66 9.50
CA CYS A 168 -1.29 -0.44 10.29
C CYS A 168 -0.97 0.75 9.39
N PHE A 169 -0.17 0.53 8.35
CA PHE A 169 0.09 1.56 7.34
C PHE A 169 -1.20 1.89 6.56
N LYS A 170 -2.00 0.89 6.17
CA LYS A 170 -3.29 1.14 5.53
C LYS A 170 -4.21 1.99 6.41
N GLN A 171 -4.38 1.62 7.67
CA GLN A 171 -5.21 2.37 8.62
C GLN A 171 -4.72 3.81 8.81
N LEU A 172 -3.40 4.00 8.91
CA LEU A 172 -2.79 5.32 9.01
C LEU A 172 -3.22 6.25 7.86
N ILE A 173 -3.18 5.75 6.63
CA ILE A 173 -3.56 6.54 5.45
C ILE A 173 -5.07 6.79 5.41
N LEU A 174 -5.89 5.76 5.69
CA LEU A 174 -7.34 5.89 5.74
C LEU A 174 -7.82 6.92 6.77
N GLU A 175 -7.21 6.95 7.95
CA GLU A 175 -7.53 7.96 8.96
C GLU A 175 -7.18 9.37 8.52
N ASN A 176 -6.06 9.55 7.82
CA ASN A 176 -5.66 10.86 7.30
C ASN A 176 -6.57 11.32 6.15
N LEU A 177 -7.06 10.39 5.31
CA LEU A 177 -8.10 10.65 4.31
C LEU A 177 -9.38 11.15 4.95
N ASN A 178 -9.88 10.45 5.98
CA ASN A 178 -11.11 10.82 6.67
C ASN A 178 -11.03 12.17 7.38
N LYS A 179 -9.83 12.59 7.80
CA LYS A 179 -9.59 13.91 8.41
C LYS A 179 -9.40 15.02 7.38
N GLY A 180 -9.48 14.73 6.07
CA GLY A 180 -9.37 15.71 4.99
C GLY A 180 -7.94 16.22 4.75
N TYR A 181 -6.91 15.48 5.14
CA TYR A 181 -5.50 15.88 4.91
C TYR A 181 -5.01 15.65 3.50
N PHE A 182 -5.82 15.00 2.66
CA PHE A 182 -5.57 14.88 1.23
C PHE A 182 -6.44 15.92 0.53
N SER A 183 -5.82 16.76 -0.27
CA SER A 183 -6.51 17.76 -1.08
C SER A 183 -7.54 17.06 -1.98
N ASN A 184 -8.84 17.28 -1.74
CA ASN A 184 -9.93 16.84 -2.62
C ASN A 184 -10.02 17.68 -3.91
N GLU A 185 -9.05 18.57 -4.14
CA GLU A 185 -9.10 19.49 -5.27
C GLU A 185 -8.90 18.73 -6.57
N THR A 186 -9.77 19.08 -7.52
CA THR A 186 -9.91 18.68 -8.93
C THR A 186 -8.62 18.70 -9.78
N SER A 187 -7.45 18.84 -9.18
CA SER A 187 -6.16 18.73 -9.83
C SER A 187 -5.90 17.28 -10.22
N SER A 188 -5.68 17.04 -11.51
CA SER A 188 -5.31 15.75 -12.10
C SER A 188 -3.96 15.18 -11.62
N ASN A 189 -3.35 15.79 -10.61
CA ASN A 189 -2.03 15.43 -10.12
C ASN A 189 -2.20 14.68 -8.79
N GLY A 190 -1.52 13.54 -8.66
CA GLY A 190 -1.47 12.78 -7.41
C GLY A 190 -0.88 13.60 -6.25
N MET A 191 -0.79 12.95 -5.09
CA MET A 191 -0.24 13.56 -3.88
C MET A 191 1.16 14.14 -4.11
N SER A 192 1.37 15.38 -3.68
CA SER A 192 2.63 16.09 -3.82
C SER A 192 3.69 15.61 -2.81
N ASP A 193 4.97 15.81 -3.15
CA ASP A 193 6.10 15.48 -2.28
C ASP A 193 6.00 16.12 -0.88
N ARG A 194 5.46 17.35 -0.84
CA ARG A 194 5.22 18.10 0.38
C ARG A 194 4.15 17.46 1.25
N GLU A 195 3.04 17.01 0.66
CA GLU A 195 1.97 16.34 1.41
C GLU A 195 2.47 15.00 1.99
N TYR A 196 3.24 14.22 1.23
CA TYR A 196 3.90 13.00 1.75
C TYR A 196 4.81 13.31 2.93
N SER A 197 5.67 14.32 2.78
CA SER A 197 6.63 14.71 3.82
C SER A 197 5.91 15.17 5.09
N GLN A 198 4.85 15.96 4.95
CA GLN A 198 4.03 16.42 6.08
C GLN A 198 3.33 15.25 6.80
N LEU A 199 2.76 14.31 6.05
CA LEU A 199 2.15 13.10 6.64
C LEU A 199 3.19 12.23 7.34
N ALA A 200 4.33 11.99 6.71
CA ALA A 200 5.40 11.21 7.31
C ALA A 200 5.88 11.86 8.62
N VAL A 201 6.19 13.16 8.61
CA VAL A 201 6.65 13.89 9.81
C VAL A 201 5.62 13.85 10.94
N ARG A 202 4.33 13.97 10.62
CA ARG A 202 3.27 13.97 11.63
C ARG A 202 3.04 12.60 12.24
N ASN A 203 3.08 11.56 11.42
CA ASN A 203 2.80 10.19 11.84
C ASN A 203 4.05 9.44 12.31
N MET A 204 5.23 10.03 12.09
CA MET A 204 6.42 9.67 12.82
C MET A 204 6.30 10.12 14.27
N ASP A 205 6.01 9.16 15.14
CA ASP A 205 6.32 9.31 16.56
C ASP A 205 7.81 9.65 16.68
N MET A 206 8.13 10.91 17.00
CA MET A 206 9.44 11.23 17.55
C MET A 206 9.67 10.28 18.71
N VAL A 207 10.79 9.54 18.66
CA VAL A 207 11.34 8.78 19.79
C VAL A 207 11.59 9.76 20.94
N ARG A 208 10.53 10.13 21.67
CA ARG A 208 10.61 10.85 22.93
C ARG A 208 11.01 9.83 23.99
N SER A 209 12.29 9.53 24.01
CA SER A 209 12.94 9.04 25.22
C SER A 209 14.33 9.64 25.33
N ARG A 210 14.35 10.74 26.10
CA ARG A 210 15.39 11.22 27.01
C ARG A 210 16.86 11.18 26.56
N ARG A 211 17.41 12.41 26.58
CA ARG A 211 18.80 12.81 26.83
C ARG A 211 19.82 12.47 25.74
N SER A 212 20.09 13.45 24.88
CA SER A 212 21.45 13.96 24.67
C SER A 212 21.41 15.12 23.67
N SER A 213 22.03 16.23 24.03
CA SER A 213 22.36 17.34 23.14
C SER A 213 23.24 16.84 21.99
N THR A 214 22.64 16.42 20.88
CA THR A 214 23.41 16.05 19.69
C THR A 214 22.80 16.65 18.42
N ARG A 215 23.54 17.64 17.89
CA ARG A 215 23.65 18.12 16.50
C ARG A 215 22.37 18.09 15.66
N LEU A 216 21.82 19.27 15.42
CA LEU A 216 20.74 19.58 14.46
C LEU A 216 20.89 18.85 13.10
N GLY A 217 22.12 18.65 12.61
CA GLY A 217 22.41 17.91 11.38
C GLY A 217 22.02 16.41 11.40
N THR A 218 22.18 15.73 12.54
CA THR A 218 21.82 14.31 12.70
C THR A 218 20.30 14.13 12.70
N MET A 219 19.58 15.07 13.32
CA MET A 219 18.11 15.10 13.34
C MET A 219 17.54 15.31 11.93
N LYS A 220 18.09 16.24 11.14
CA LYS A 220 17.69 16.47 9.74
C LYS A 220 17.88 15.20 8.88
N LYS A 221 18.97 14.45 9.07
CA LYS A 221 19.23 13.19 8.34
C LYS A 221 18.23 12.09 8.68
N TYR A 222 17.91 11.89 9.97
CA TYR A 222 16.94 10.90 10.41
C TYR A 222 15.53 11.17 9.85
N THR A 223 15.09 12.42 9.90
CA THR A 223 13.79 12.81 9.35
C THR A 223 13.68 12.51 7.86
N LYS A 224 14.74 12.80 7.08
CA LYS A 224 14.79 12.48 5.64
C LYS A 224 14.64 10.99 5.38
N MET A 225 15.41 10.15 6.09
CA MET A 225 15.36 8.70 5.93
C MET A 225 13.96 8.13 6.17
N ALA A 226 13.27 8.62 7.18
CA ALA A 226 11.97 8.07 7.52
C ALA A 226 10.82 8.65 6.68
N VAL A 227 10.97 9.85 6.11
CA VAL A 227 10.12 10.32 4.99
C VAL A 227 10.28 9.40 3.77
N LEU A 228 11.51 9.01 3.41
CA LEU A 228 11.75 8.07 2.32
C LEU A 228 11.11 6.70 2.58
N VAL A 229 11.32 6.14 3.77
CA VAL A 229 10.66 4.88 4.19
C VAL A 229 9.14 4.98 4.07
N PHE A 230 8.55 6.07 4.54
CA PHE A 230 7.10 6.28 4.45
C PHE A 230 6.62 6.30 2.99
N LYS A 231 7.30 7.05 2.10
CA LYS A 231 6.98 7.12 0.67
C LYS A 231 7.07 5.73 0.02
N LEU A 232 8.14 4.98 0.29
CA LEU A 232 8.31 3.62 -0.24
C LEU A 232 7.16 2.69 0.19
N VAL A 233 6.83 2.66 1.49
CA VAL A 233 5.73 1.82 2.00
C VAL A 233 4.39 2.27 1.40
N PHE A 234 4.17 3.57 1.26
CA PHE A 234 2.96 4.10 0.63
C PHE A 234 2.81 3.60 -0.82
N SER A 235 3.83 3.84 -1.65
CA SER A 235 3.80 3.46 -3.06
C SER A 235 3.63 1.95 -3.24
N ALA A 236 4.27 1.15 -2.37
CA ALA A 236 4.15 -0.29 -2.38
C ALA A 236 2.73 -0.78 -2.02
N VAL A 237 2.08 -0.16 -1.03
CA VAL A 237 0.78 -0.62 -0.49
C VAL A 237 -0.42 -0.12 -1.30
N PHE A 238 -0.33 1.08 -1.88
CA PHE A 238 -1.46 1.78 -2.48
C PHE A 238 -1.35 2.05 -3.98
N GLY A 239 -0.20 1.73 -4.60
CA GLY A 239 0.14 2.15 -5.95
C GLY A 239 0.81 3.54 -5.96
N ASP A 240 1.36 3.91 -7.12
CA ASP A 240 2.38 4.95 -7.35
C ASP A 240 2.30 6.24 -6.50
N PRO A 241 3.45 6.86 -6.14
CA PRO A 241 4.52 7.20 -7.09
C PRO A 241 5.94 6.73 -6.69
N ILE A 242 6.60 6.00 -7.60
CA ILE A 242 8.04 6.12 -7.91
C ILE A 242 8.17 6.16 -9.44
N THR A 243 7.85 7.32 -10.01
CA THR A 243 8.56 7.79 -11.21
C THR A 243 9.07 9.18 -10.89
N SER A 244 10.36 9.27 -10.58
CA SER A 244 11.18 10.48 -10.48
C SER A 244 11.19 11.18 -9.11
N ILE A 245 12.07 10.75 -8.21
CA ILE A 245 12.70 11.68 -7.25
C ILE A 245 13.80 12.48 -7.99
N ALA A 246 13.43 13.15 -9.09
CA ALA A 246 14.37 13.95 -9.86
C ALA A 246 14.57 15.37 -9.30
N SER A 247 13.78 15.81 -8.31
CA SER A 247 13.88 17.20 -7.84
C SER A 247 13.16 17.42 -6.50
N LEU A 248 13.90 17.36 -5.38
CA LEU A 248 13.73 18.24 -4.20
C LEU A 248 14.67 17.85 -3.04
N VAL A 249 15.98 17.96 -3.25
CA VAL A 249 16.95 18.05 -2.14
C VAL A 249 17.26 19.51 -1.78
N GLU A 250 16.86 20.50 -2.58
CA GLU A 250 17.25 21.91 -2.36
C GLU A 250 16.25 22.75 -1.55
N GLY A 251 15.03 22.27 -1.27
CA GLY A 251 14.01 23.06 -0.56
C GLY A 251 14.07 23.04 0.98
N LEU A 252 14.96 22.25 1.59
CA LEU A 252 15.06 22.09 3.06
C LEU A 252 16.37 22.64 3.64
N VAL A 253 17.11 23.43 2.86
CA VAL A 253 18.37 24.08 3.26
C VAL A 253 18.25 25.62 3.31
N SER A 254 17.12 26.19 2.93
CA SER A 254 16.87 27.61 3.19
C SER A 254 16.25 27.79 4.57
N ASP A 255 17.05 28.44 5.41
CA ASP A 255 16.96 28.83 6.82
C ASP A 255 17.40 27.78 7.89
#